data_AF-A0A9Q5QYU1-F1
#
_entry.id   AF-A0A9Q5QYU1-F1
#
_cell.length_a   1.000
_cell.length_b   1.000
_cell.length_c   1.000
_cell.angle_alpha   90.00
_cell.angle_beta   90.00
_cell.angle_gamma   90.00
#
_symmetry.space_group_name_H-M   'P 1'
#
loop_
_entity.id
_entity.type
_entity.pdbx_description
1 polymer ?
#
loop_
_entity_poly.entity_id
_entity_poly.type
_entity_poly.pdbx_seq_one_letter_code
_entity_poly.pdbx_strand_id
1 'polypeptide(L)' 'MIELQQLQEQVLKLPIRERWHLVQTVLASIQQETLSSNTEPTIENLSELDPWTQSLIGVISLESENTKESYIDYLEEKYS' A
#
# COMPACT_ATOMS: atom_id res chain seq x y z
N MET A 1 8.85 -25.57 -1.94
CA MET A 1 8.60 -24.24 -2.55
C MET A 1 7.09 -24.11 -2.62
N ILE A 2 6.51 -23.12 -1.96
CA ILE A 2 5.05 -22.91 -2.01
C ILE A 2 4.75 -22.16 -3.31
N GLU A 3 3.76 -22.65 -4.07
CA GLU A 3 3.23 -21.96 -5.25
C GLU A 3 2.43 -20.72 -4.82
N LEU A 4 2.52 -19.62 -5.58
CA LEU A 4 1.84 -18.36 -5.24
C LEU A 4 0.32 -18.56 -5.07
N GLN A 5 -0.29 -19.38 -5.92
CA GLN A 5 -1.72 -19.73 -5.80
C GLN A 5 -2.03 -20.42 -4.47
N GLN A 6 -1.19 -21.35 -4.01
CA GLN A 6 -1.38 -22.04 -2.74
C GLN A 6 -1.25 -21.08 -1.55
N LEU A 7 -0.37 -20.08 -1.64
CA LEU A 7 -0.26 -19.03 -0.62
C LEU A 7 -1.52 -18.16 -0.60
N GLN A 8 -2.02 -17.74 -1.76
CA GLN A 8 -3.26 -16.95 -1.87
C GLN A 8 -4.45 -17.69 -1.26
N GLU A 9 -4.63 -18.97 -1.57
CA GLU A 9 -5.70 -19.79 -1.00
C GLU A 9 -5.59 -19.91 0.52
N GLN A 10 -4.37 -20.01 1.07
CA GLN A 10 -4.15 -20.07 2.51
C GLN A 10 -4.46 -18.74 3.19
N VAL A 11 -4.05 -17.62 2.58
CA VAL A 11 -4.33 -16.28 3.11
C VAL A 11 -5.82 -15.98 3.13
N LEU A 12 -6.58 -16.40 2.11
CA LEU A 12 -8.03 -16.21 2.06
C LEU A 12 -8.78 -16.94 3.19
N LYS A 13 -8.23 -18.05 3.70
CA LYS A 13 -8.81 -18.82 4.82
C LYS A 13 -8.61 -18.16 6.18
N LEU A 14 -7.69 -17.19 6.29
CA LEU A 14 -7.46 -16.47 7.55
C LEU A 14 -8.63 -15.52 7.86
N PRO A 15 -8.93 -15.24 9.13
CA PRO A 15 -9.90 -14.21 9.46
C PRO A 15 -9.42 -12.83 8.99
N ILE A 16 -10.38 -11.91 8.78
CA ILE A 16 -10.11 -10.62 8.13
C ILE A 16 -9.03 -9.80 8.86
N ARG A 17 -8.96 -9.91 10.19
CA ARG A 17 -7.97 -9.21 11.02
C ARG A 17 -6.54 -9.66 10.68
N GLU A 18 -6.33 -10.97 10.58
CA GLU A 18 -5.03 -11.57 10.31
C GLU A 18 -4.60 -11.29 8.87
N ARG A 19 -5.54 -11.30 7.92
CA ARG A 19 -5.27 -10.86 6.54
C ARG A 19 -4.81 -9.42 6.50
N TRP A 20 -5.48 -8.53 7.22
CA TRP A 20 -5.09 -7.12 7.29
C TRP A 20 -3.72 -6.93 7.97
N HIS A 21 -3.43 -7.70 9.02
CA HIS A 21 -2.12 -7.67 9.68
C HIS A 21 -0.98 -8.11 8.76
N LEU A 22 -1.21 -9.10 7.90
CA LEU A 22 -0.26 -9.53 6.88
C LEU A 22 0.00 -8.41 5.86
N VAL A 23 -1.05 -7.75 5.37
CA VAL A 23 -0.91 -6.59 4.47
C VAL A 23 -0.07 -5.50 5.13
N GLN A 24 -0.37 -5.14 6.37
CA GLN A 24 0.41 -4.14 7.11
C GLN A 24 1.89 -4.54 7.26
N THR A 25 2.15 -5.80 7.56
CA THR A 25 3.53 -6.32 7.68
C THR A 25 4.28 -6.23 6.35
N VAL A 26 3.65 -6.65 5.25
CA VAL A 26 4.25 -6.59 3.91
C VAL A 26 4.54 -5.15 3.50
N LEU A 27 3.59 -4.24 3.72
CA LEU A 27 3.78 -2.81 3.43
C LEU A 27 4.93 -2.21 4.24
N ALA A 28 5.03 -2.55 5.53
CA ALA A 28 6.14 -2.09 6.38
C ALA A 28 7.49 -2.62 5.90
N SER A 29 7.58 -3.89 5.48
CA SER A 29 8.81 -4.45 4.90
C SER A 29 9.21 -3.74 3.61
N ILE A 30 8.26 -3.53 2.69
CA ILE A 30 8.52 -2.79 1.45
C ILE A 30 9.02 -1.39 1.78
N GLN A 31 8.36 -0.68 2.70
CA GLN A 31 8.78 0.66 3.12
C GLN A 31 10.22 0.68 3.65
N GLN A 32 10.60 -0.30 4.49
CA GLN A 32 11.97 -0.41 5.02
C GLN A 32 13.00 -0.69 3.91
N GLU A 33 12.65 -1.56 2.95
CA GLU A 33 13.51 -1.87 1.80
C GLU A 33 13.67 -0.65 0.89
N THR A 34 12.59 0.09 0.62
CA THR A 34 12.62 1.30 -0.21
C THR A 34 13.31 2.47 0.47
N LEU A 35 13.17 2.64 1.79
CA LEU A 35 13.88 3.67 2.55
C LEU A 35 15.38 3.38 2.67
N SER A 36 15.78 2.10 2.70
CA SER A 36 17.19 1.71 2.72
C SER A 36 17.87 1.87 1.36
N SER A 37 17.10 1.85 0.27
CA SER A 37 17.58 2.17 -1.06
C SER A 37 17.65 3.68 -1.20
N ASN A 38 18.84 4.24 -1.00
CA ASN A 38 19.20 5.67 -1.05
C ASN A 38 19.02 6.33 -2.45
N THR A 39 18.14 5.78 -3.29
CA THR A 39 17.77 6.36 -4.58
C THR A 39 16.75 7.44 -4.28
N GLU A 40 17.19 8.71 -4.26
CA GLU A 40 16.26 9.84 -4.28
C GLU A 40 15.24 9.58 -5.38
N PRO A 41 13.94 9.43 -5.04
CA PRO A 41 12.96 9.21 -6.06
C PRO A 41 12.91 10.48 -6.90
N THR A 42 13.20 10.36 -8.20
CA THR A 42 12.97 11.45 -9.14
C THR A 42 11.50 11.81 -9.03
N ILE A 43 11.20 12.95 -8.41
CA ILE A 43 9.85 13.40 -8.00
C ILE A 43 8.86 13.30 -9.18
N GLU A 44 9.36 13.44 -10.41
CA GLU A 44 8.61 13.33 -11.67
C GLU A 44 7.88 11.99 -11.88
N ASN A 45 8.43 10.86 -11.41
CA ASN A 45 7.78 9.54 -11.57
C ASN A 45 6.81 9.20 -10.44
N LEU A 46 6.89 9.89 -9.29
CA LEU A 46 6.03 9.62 -8.14
C LEU A 46 4.82 10.55 -8.07
N SER A 47 4.83 11.67 -8.80
CA SER A 47 3.67 12.56 -8.94
C SER A 47 2.48 11.91 -9.64
N GLU A 48 2.68 10.83 -10.40
CA GLU A 48 1.60 10.05 -11.03
C GLU A 48 0.94 9.03 -10.09
N LEU A 49 1.57 8.75 -8.93
CA LEU A 49 1.00 7.83 -7.95
C LEU A 49 -0.14 8.50 -7.18
N ASP A 50 -1.09 7.69 -6.70
CA ASP A 50 -2.15 8.19 -5.84
C ASP A 50 -1.57 8.85 -4.56
N PRO A 51 -2.13 9.98 -4.09
CA PRO A 51 -1.66 10.66 -2.90
C PRO A 51 -1.51 9.75 -1.68
N TRP A 52 -2.42 8.79 -1.49
CA TRP A 52 -2.30 7.80 -0.40
C TRP A 52 -1.02 6.97 -0.53
N THR A 53 -0.68 6.55 -1.75
CA THR A 53 0.54 5.79 -2.03
C THR A 53 1.77 6.65 -1.83
N GLN A 54 1.74 7.91 -2.29
CA GLN A 54 2.80 8.88 -2.06
C GLN A 54 3.03 9.11 -0.56
N SER A 55 1.98 9.15 0.24
CA SER A 55 2.10 9.28 1.69
C SER A 55 2.61 8.01 2.36
N LEU A 56 2.18 6.83 1.89
CA LEU A 56 2.67 5.54 2.39
C LEU A 56 4.18 5.38 2.21
N ILE A 57 4.72 5.82 1.07
CA ILE A 57 6.16 5.76 0.77
C ILE A 57 6.93 6.98 1.31
N GLY A 58 6.27 7.90 2.01
CA GLY A 58 6.90 9.04 2.69
C GLY A 58 7.28 10.22 1.78
N VAL A 59 6.72 10.31 0.57
CA VAL A 59 6.96 11.42 -0.37
C VAL A 59 6.16 12.65 0.02
N ILE A 60 4.92 12.46 0.52
CA ILE A 60 4.08 13.55 1.00
C ILE A 60 3.55 13.24 2.41
N SER A 61 3.27 14.28 3.19
CA SER A 61 2.56 14.14 4.47
C SER A 61 1.09 14.47 4.24
N LEU A 62 0.24 13.44 4.18
CA LEU A 62 -1.21 13.63 4.13
C LEU A 62 -1.75 13.80 5.55
N GLU A 63 -2.23 15.00 5.89
CA GLU A 63 -2.94 15.22 7.15
C GLU A 63 -4.20 14.35 7.18
N SER A 64 -4.30 13.52 8.21
CA SER A 64 -5.07 12.27 8.26
C SER A 64 -6.59 12.41 8.30
N GLU A 65 -7.14 13.61 8.27
CA GLU A 65 -8.56 13.84 8.56
C GLU A 65 -9.46 13.71 7.32
N ASN A 66 -8.93 13.98 6.12
CA ASN A 66 -9.72 14.00 4.86
C ASN A 66 -9.36 12.87 3.86
N THR A 67 -8.40 12.02 4.19
CA THR A 67 -7.83 11.06 3.22
C THR A 67 -8.61 9.77 3.07
N LYS A 68 -9.38 9.37 4.09
CA LYS A 68 -10.22 8.17 4.02
C LYS A 68 -11.39 8.35 3.07
N GLU A 69 -12.07 9.50 3.11
CA GLU A 69 -13.18 9.81 2.21
C GLU A 69 -12.67 9.90 0.78
N SER A 70 -11.58 10.64 0.55
CA SER A 70 -10.96 10.75 -0.78
C SER A 70 -10.49 9.40 -1.36
N TYR A 71 -10.04 8.45 -0.53
CA TYR A 71 -9.63 7.13 -1.00
C TYR A 71 -10.82 6.22 -1.31
N ILE A 72 -11.92 6.34 -0.57
CA ILE A 72 -13.16 5.61 -0.86
C ILE A 72 -13.73 6.08 -2.20
N ASP A 73 -13.79 7.39 -2.44
CA ASP A 73 -14.29 7.97 -3.69
C ASP A 73 -13.47 7.49 -4.91
N TYR A 74 -12.13 7.45 -4.79
CA TYR A 74 -11.25 6.92 -5.83
C TYR A 74 -11.52 5.44 -6.13
N LEU A 75 -11.73 4.62 -5.10
CA LEU A 75 -12.02 3.21 -5.28
C LEU A 75 -13.40 3.00 -5.92
N GLU A 76 -14.39 3.82 -5.60
CA GLU A 76 -15.70 3.78 -6.25
C GLU A 76 -15.60 4.15 -7.73
N GLU A 77 -14.88 5.22 -8.09
CA GLU A 77 -14.72 5.65 -9.49
C GLU A 77 -13.97 4.60 -10.33
N LYS A 78 -12.91 4.02 -9.78
CA LYS A 78 -12.03 3.11 -10.54
C LYS A 78 -12.65 1.73 -10.80
N TYR A 79 -13.58 1.29 -9.95
CA TYR A 79 -14.16 -0.05 -10.01
C TYR A 79 -15.68 -0.06 -10.30
N SER A 80 -16.27 1.10 -10.65
CA SER A 80 -17.62 1.22 -11.24
C SER A 80 -17.63 0.89 -12.74
#